data_AF-A0AAE3LQP6-F1
#
_entry.id   AF-A0AAE3LQP6-F1
#
_cell.length_a   1.000
_cell.length_b   1.000
_cell.length_c   1.000
_cell.angle_alpha   90.00
_cell.angle_beta   90.00
_cell.angle_gamma   90.00
#
_symmetry.space_group_name_H-M   'P 1'
#
loop_
_entity.id
_entity.type
_entity.pdbx_description
1 polymer ?
#
loop_
_entity_poly.entity_id
_entity_poly.type
_entity_poly.pdbx_seq_one_letter_code
_entity_poly.pdbx_strand_id
1 'polypeptide(L)' 'MLNNIGLPGLLLIAVVVLVLFGRGKISSLMGEVGKGITSFKKGINEGQKELEDTADVARDVTPESEKDKA' A
#
# COMPACT_ATOMS: atom_id res chain seq x y z
N MET A 1 38.21 -2.60 5.49
CA MET A 1 37.82 -1.81 6.68
C MET A 1 36.48 -1.07 6.53
N LEU A 2 35.87 -0.99 5.33
CA LEU A 2 34.56 -0.34 5.12
C LEU A 2 33.34 -1.29 5.24
N ASN A 3 33.55 -2.60 5.44
CA ASN A 3 32.46 -3.59 5.51
C ASN A 3 31.60 -3.50 6.80
N ASN A 4 32.01 -2.66 7.77
CA ASN A 4 31.24 -2.36 8.97
C ASN A 4 30.36 -1.09 8.83
N ILE A 5 30.31 -0.46 7.64
CA ILE A 5 29.55 0.80 7.41
C ILE A 5 28.11 0.53 6.94
N GLY A 6 27.69 -0.73 6.75
CA GLY A 6 26.32 -1.05 6.33
C GLY A 6 25.26 -0.58 7.34
N LEU A 7 24.91 -1.44 8.29
CA LEU A 7 23.93 -1.14 9.34
C LEU A 7 24.38 -0.03 10.31
N PRO A 8 25.63 -0.03 10.83
CA PRO A 8 26.09 1.01 11.76
C PRO A 8 26.18 2.41 11.13
N GLY A 9 26.57 2.50 9.85
CA GLY A 9 26.66 3.77 9.13
C GLY A 9 25.29 4.38 8.87
N LEU A 10 24.32 3.56 8.47
CA LEU A 10 22.93 4.01 8.29
C LEU A 10 22.33 4.55 9.60
N LEU A 11 22.61 3.89 10.73
CA LEU A 11 22.16 4.34 12.05
C LEU A 11 22.73 5.71 12.41
N LEU A 12 24.02 5.95 12.14
CA LEU A 12 24.67 7.23 12.40
C LEU A 12 24.03 8.34 11.55
N ILE A 13 23.77 8.08 10.26
CA ILE A 13 23.08 9.03 9.38
C ILE A 13 21.66 9.32 9.91
N ALA A 14 20.91 8.29 10.32
CA ALA A 14 19.58 8.45 10.88
C ALA A 14 19.56 9.32 12.14
N VAL A 15 20.56 9.17 13.03
CA VAL A 15 20.71 10.01 14.22
C VAL A 15 21.01 11.47 13.84
N VAL A 16 21.92 11.71 12.89
CA VAL A 16 22.22 13.08 12.43
C VAL A 16 20.97 13.76 11.85
N VAL A 17 20.22 13.05 10.99
CA VAL A 17 18.96 13.55 10.43
C VAL A 17 17.93 13.82 11.54
N LEU A 18 17.81 12.92 12.52
CA LEU A 18 16.91 13.11 13.65
C LEU A 18 17.25 14.35 14.49
N VAL A 19 18.55 14.65 14.67
CA VAL A 19 19.00 15.86 15.40
C VAL A 19 18.70 17.13 14.61
N LEU A 20 18.96 17.14 13.30
CA LEU A 20 18.74 18.32 12.45
C LEU A 20 17.25 18.65 12.28
N PHE A 21 16.42 17.64 12.04
CA PHE A 21 14.99 17.84 11.79
C PHE A 21 14.15 17.79 13.08
N GLY A 22 14.66 17.14 14.12
CA GLY A 22 13.97 16.91 15.39
C GLY A 22 12.89 15.83 15.30
N ARG A 23 12.64 15.14 16.42
CA ARG A 23 11.60 14.10 16.53
C ARG A 23 10.19 14.58 16.15
N GLY A 24 9.87 15.85 16.43
CA GLY A 24 8.54 16.42 16.20
C GLY A 24 8.22 16.60 14.71
N LYS A 25 9.15 17.15 13.92
CA LYS A 25 8.91 17.38 12.48
C LYS A 25 8.85 16.06 11.72
N ILE A 26 9.75 15.11 12.01
CA ILE A 26 9.75 13.79 11.38
C ILE A 26 8.45 13.04 11.68
N SER A 27 7.97 13.08 12.93
CA SER A 27 6.72 12.40 13.31
C SER A 27 5.50 12.99 12.59
N SER A 28 5.45 14.33 12.44
CA SER A 28 4.35 15.00 11.72
C SER A 28 4.35 14.61 10.24
N LEU A 29 5.51 14.67 9.59
CA LEU A 29 5.68 14.31 8.17
C LEU A 29 5.35 12.84 7.92
N MET A 30 5.82 11.93 8.78
CA MET A 30 5.49 10.50 8.67
C MET A 30 4.00 10.23 8.89
N GLY A 31 3.33 11.01 9.75
CA GLY A 31 1.88 10.93 9.93
C GLY A 31 1.11 11.32 8.66
N GLU A 32 1.51 12.40 7.99
CA GLU A 32 0.90 12.86 6.73
C GLU A 32 1.15 11.88 5.58
N VAL A 33 2.40 11.41 5.43
CA VAL A 33 2.77 10.40 4.43
C VAL A 33 2.04 9.08 4.69
N GLY A 34 1.95 8.64 5.94
CA GLY A 34 1.26 7.42 6.33
C GLY A 34 -0.24 7.45 5.99
N LYS A 35 -0.90 8.60 6.20
CA LYS A 35 -2.29 8.81 5.76
C LYS A 35 -2.42 8.71 4.24
N GLY A 36 -1.51 9.31 3.48
CA GLY A 36 -1.48 9.20 2.01
C GLY A 36 -1.35 7.76 1.52
N ILE A 37 -0.39 7.01 2.08
CA ILE A 37 -0.20 5.59 1.76
C ILE A 37 -1.43 4.75 2.13
N THR A 38 -2.06 5.02 3.28
CA THR A 38 -3.26 4.30 3.74
C THR A 38 -4.44 4.54 2.80
N SER A 39 -4.70 5.79 2.42
CA SER A 39 -5.75 6.13 1.46
C SER A 39 -5.49 5.54 0.08
N PHE A 40 -4.23 5.54 -0.37
CA PHE A 40 -3.85 4.92 -1.64
C PHE A 40 -4.08 3.41 -1.63
N LYS A 41 -3.67 2.72 -0.55
CA LYS A 41 -3.92 1.28 -0.38
C LYS A 41 -5.41 0.96 -0.34
N LYS A 42 -6.19 1.79 0.36
CA LYS A 42 -7.65 1.65 0.44
C LYS A 42 -8.29 1.81 -0.95
N GLY A 43 -7.92 2.83 -1.70
CA GLY A 43 -8.43 3.05 -3.05
C GLY A 43 -8.10 1.92 -4.03
N ILE A 44 -6.89 1.32 -3.94
CA ILE A 44 -6.55 0.14 -4.75
C ILE A 44 -7.44 -1.06 -4.40
N ASN A 45 -7.63 -1.34 -3.10
CA ASN A 45 -8.44 -2.46 -2.66
C ASN A 45 -9.93 -2.28 -3.02
N GLU A 46 -10.46 -1.06 -2.89
CA GLU A 46 -11.82 -0.73 -3.30
C GLU A 46 -11.99 -0.89 -4.82
N GLY A 47 -11.04 -0.41 -5.62
CA GLY A 47 -11.06 -0.61 -7.06
C GLY A 47 -10.99 -2.09 -7.47
N GLN A 48 -10.18 -2.90 -6.79
CA GLN A 48 -10.15 -4.35 -7.03
C GLN A 48 -11.48 -5.02 -6.70
N LYS A 49 -12.09 -4.66 -5.56
CA LYS A 49 -13.37 -5.21 -5.14
C LYS A 49 -14.51 -4.80 -6.07
N GLU A 50 -14.51 -3.56 -6.55
CA GLU A 50 -15.51 -3.07 -7.51
C GLU A 50 -15.40 -3.79 -8.86
N LEU A 51 -14.18 -4.14 -9.29
CA LEU A 51 -13.94 -4.97 -10.47
C LEU A 51 -14.42 -6.42 -10.29
N GLU A 52 -14.25 -7.01 -9.11
CA GLU A 52 -14.78 -8.34 -8.79
C GLU A 52 -16.32 -8.34 -8.71
N ASP A 53 -16.93 -7.39 -7.99
CA ASP A 53 -18.39 -7.28 -7.87
C ASP A 53 -19.04 -7.00 -9.25
N THR A 54 -18.40 -6.19 -10.10
CA THR A 54 -18.90 -5.95 -11.49
C THR A 54 -18.77 -7.21 -12.36
N ALA A 55 -17.73 -8.01 -12.17
CA ALA A 55 -17.55 -9.27 -12.89
C ALA A 55 -18.56 -10.35 -12.44
N ASP A 56 -18.96 -10.38 -11.17
CA ASP A 56 -20.01 -11.26 -10.67
C ASP A 56 -21.40 -10.87 -11.20
N VAL A 57 -21.73 -9.57 -11.24
CA VAL A 57 -22.98 -9.07 -11.83
C VAL A 57 -23.04 -9.33 -13.35
N ALA A 58 -21.92 -9.23 -14.06
CA ALA A 58 -21.84 -9.54 -15.50
C ALA A 58 -21.96 -11.05 -15.79
N ARG A 59 -21.66 -11.92 -14.82
CA ARG A 59 -21.83 -13.37 -14.95
C ARG A 59 -23.29 -13.81 -14.75
N ASP A 60 -24.04 -13.10 -13.92
CA ASP A 60 -25.45 -13.40 -13.61
C ASP A 60 -26.41 -13.12 -14.78
N VAL A 61 -25.99 -12.34 -15.79
CA VAL A 61 -26.81 -12.01 -16.98
C VAL A 61 -26.60 -12.95 -18.18
N THR A 62 -25.81 -14.02 -18.04
CA THR A 62 -25.81 -15.11 -19.03
C THR A 62 -26.87 -16.12 -18.60
N PRO A 63 -28.06 -16.18 -19.24
CA PRO A 63 -28.97 -17.29 -19.00
C PRO A 63 -28.22 -18.60 -19.27
N GLU A 64 -28.34 -19.57 -18.37
CA GLU A 64 -27.98 -20.97 -18.64
C GLU A 64 -28.85 -21.49 -19.79
N SER A 65 -28.52 -21.08 -21.02
CA SER A 65 -29.07 -21.66 -22.22
C SER A 65 -28.47 -23.05 -22.37
N GLU A 66 -29.30 -24.05 -22.07
CA GLU A 66 -29.27 -25.40 -22.61
C GLU A 66 -28.00 -26.23 -22.35
N LYS A 67 -27.96 -26.84 -21.16
CA LYS A 67 -27.44 -28.21 -21.01
C LYS A 67 -28.50 -29.11 -20.36
N ASP A 68 -29.65 -29.19 -21.01
CA ASP A 68 -30.57 -30.31 -20.82
C ASP A 68 -30.96 -30.83 -22.20
N LYS A 69 -30.64 -32.11 -22.44
CA LYS A 69 -30.77 -32.92 -23.68
C LYS A 69 -29.60 -32.93 -24.67
N ALA A 70 -28.69 -33.88 -24.45
CA ALA A 70 -28.26 -34.83 -25.47
C ALA A 70 -28.09 -36.21 -24.82
#